data_AF-A0A0A1W6I8-F1
#
_entry.id   AF-A0A0A1W6I8-F1
#
_cell.length_a   1.000
_cell.length_b   1.000
_cell.length_c   1.000
_cell.angle_alpha   90.00
_cell.angle_beta   90.00
_cell.angle_gamma   90.00
#
_symmetry.space_group_name_H-M   'P 1'
#
loop_
_entity.id
_entity.type
_entity.pdbx_description
1 polymer ?
#
loop_
_entity_poly.entity_id
_entity_poly.type
_entity_poly.pdbx_seq_one_letter_code
_entity_poly.pdbx_strand_id
1 'polypeptide(L)'
;MTTPIETTGHKRAMPDPSDKRAAIMRAAGDAVGSEALAKALGMSSRNLYKKMAGDGQVSDNLLQDVREVLERRRHAIGLVITGIRDELAK
;
A
#
# COMPACT_ATOMS: atom_id res chain seq x y z
N MET A 1 -28.35 -41.22 -9.42
CA MET A 1 -26.92 -40.96 -9.69
C MET A 1 -26.69 -39.48 -9.47
N THR A 2 -26.10 -39.10 -8.34
CA THR A 2 -25.88 -37.69 -7.95
C THR A 2 -24.44 -37.30 -8.30
N THR A 3 -24.25 -36.32 -9.17
CA THR A 3 -22.95 -35.73 -9.47
C THR A 3 -22.37 -35.03 -8.23
N PRO A 4 -21.11 -35.26 -7.85
CA PRO A 4 -20.49 -34.49 -6.79
C PRO A 4 -20.15 -33.09 -7.29
N ILE A 5 -20.55 -32.08 -6.52
CA ILE A 5 -20.10 -30.70 -6.70
C ILE A 5 -18.66 -30.66 -6.20
N GLU A 6 -17.70 -30.60 -7.12
CA GLU A 6 -16.32 -30.28 -6.77
C GLU A 6 -16.28 -28.83 -6.29
N THR A 7 -16.33 -28.66 -4.97
CA THR A 7 -16.04 -27.40 -4.28
C THR A 7 -14.63 -26.97 -4.69
N THR A 8 -14.54 -26.11 -5.69
CA THR A 8 -13.30 -25.44 -6.10
C THR A 8 -12.95 -24.46 -4.99
N GLY A 9 -12.39 -24.98 -3.89
CA GLY A 9 -11.78 -24.18 -2.85
C GLY A 9 -10.70 -23.35 -3.51
N HIS A 10 -11.01 -22.11 -3.83
CA HIS A 10 -10.05 -21.10 -4.23
C HIS A 10 -9.18 -20.89 -2.99
N LYS A 11 -8.16 -21.73 -2.83
CA LYS A 11 -7.02 -21.45 -1.98
C LYS A 11 -6.54 -20.10 -2.48
N ARG A 12 -6.84 -19.03 -1.73
CA ARG A 12 -6.19 -17.74 -1.92
C ARG A 12 -4.71 -18.06 -1.82
N ALA A 13 -4.06 -18.17 -2.97
CA ALA A 13 -2.64 -18.39 -3.04
C ALA A 13 -2.02 -17.28 -2.18
N MET A 14 -1.28 -17.68 -1.14
CA MET A 14 -0.38 -16.76 -0.49
C MET A 14 0.47 -16.17 -1.62
N PRO A 15 0.47 -14.84 -1.78
CA PRO A 15 1.06 -14.23 -2.95
C PRO A 15 2.58 -14.50 -2.92
N ASP A 16 3.13 -14.79 -4.09
CA ASP A 16 4.50 -15.27 -4.32
C ASP A 16 5.51 -14.32 -3.61
N PRO A 17 6.71 -14.72 -3.18
CA PRO A 17 7.68 -13.78 -2.58
C PRO A 17 7.94 -12.50 -3.41
N SER A 18 7.76 -12.57 -4.74
CA SER A 18 7.69 -11.43 -5.69
C SER A 18 6.61 -10.40 -5.32
N ASP A 19 5.49 -10.88 -4.80
CA ASP A 19 4.32 -10.10 -4.41
C ASP A 19 4.43 -9.47 -3.02
N LYS A 20 5.41 -9.83 -2.16
CA LYS A 20 5.58 -9.13 -0.87
C LYS A 20 5.82 -7.64 -1.08
N ARG A 21 6.60 -7.30 -2.11
CA ARG A 21 6.87 -5.91 -2.49
C ARG A 21 5.63 -5.24 -3.04
N ALA A 22 4.89 -5.93 -3.93
CA ALA A 22 3.63 -5.45 -4.45
C ALA A 22 2.57 -5.23 -3.36
N ALA A 23 2.53 -6.12 -2.36
CA ALA A 23 1.68 -6.00 -1.18
C ALA A 23 2.04 -4.79 -0.32
N ILE A 24 3.33 -4.49 -0.15
CA ILE A 24 3.77 -3.24 0.50
C ILE A 24 3.32 -2.03 -0.30
N MET A 25 3.51 -2.03 -1.64
CA MET A 25 3.02 -0.94 -2.49
C MET A 25 1.51 -0.76 -2.37
N ARG A 26 0.76 -1.87 -2.29
CA ARG A 26 -0.70 -1.87 -2.14
C ARG A 26 -1.12 -1.26 -0.81
N ALA A 27 -0.57 -1.77 0.29
CA ALA A 27 -0.84 -1.25 1.62
C ALA A 27 -0.47 0.23 1.76
N ALA A 28 0.64 0.66 1.15
CA ALA A 28 1.02 2.07 1.13
C ALA A 28 0.03 2.92 0.32
N GLY A 29 -0.43 2.40 -0.83
CA GLY A 29 -1.45 3.05 -1.65
C GLY A 29 -2.78 3.18 -0.91
N ASP A 30 -3.16 2.17 -0.13
CA ASP A 30 -4.39 2.19 0.69
C ASP A 30 -4.26 3.18 1.86
N ALA A 31 -3.08 3.27 2.48
CA ALA A 31 -2.84 4.16 3.63
C ALA A 31 -2.75 5.65 3.25
N VAL A 32 -2.16 5.97 2.09
CA VAL A 32 -1.91 7.36 1.66
C VAL A 32 -2.92 7.84 0.61
N GLY A 33 -3.58 6.91 -0.07
CA GLY A 33 -4.28 7.12 -1.34
C GLY A 33 -3.33 6.92 -2.53
N SER A 34 -3.72 6.07 -3.48
CA SER A 34 -2.84 5.66 -4.58
C SER A 34 -2.38 6.84 -5.44
N GLU A 35 -3.25 7.83 -5.71
CA GLU A 35 -2.86 9.02 -6.48
C GLU A 35 -1.85 9.89 -5.72
N ALA A 36 -2.08 10.08 -4.41
CA ALA A 36 -1.18 10.86 -3.57
C ALA A 36 0.19 10.17 -3.42
N LEU A 37 0.20 8.84 -3.31
CA LEU A 37 1.42 8.05 -3.29
C LEU A 37 2.15 8.14 -4.63
N ALA A 38 1.45 7.98 -5.76
CA ALA A 38 2.05 8.09 -7.09
C ALA A 38 2.72 9.45 -7.29
N LYS A 39 2.02 10.53 -6.91
CA LYS A 39 2.54 11.90 -6.95
C LYS A 39 3.77 12.07 -6.06
N ALA A 40 3.74 11.53 -4.85
CA ALA A 40 4.86 11.62 -3.90
C ALA A 40 6.10 10.85 -4.38
N LEU A 41 5.92 9.74 -5.08
CA LEU A 41 6.98 8.93 -5.67
C LEU A 41 7.42 9.41 -7.06
N GLY A 42 6.89 10.53 -7.56
CA GLY A 42 7.23 11.08 -8.87
C GLY A 42 6.92 10.14 -10.04
N MET A 43 5.91 9.27 -9.90
CA MET A 43 5.55 8.30 -10.94
C MET A 43 4.08 8.41 -11.35
N SER A 44 3.75 7.90 -12.53
CA SER A 44 2.36 7.86 -12.99
C SER A 44 1.54 6.85 -12.19
N SER A 45 0.26 7.16 -11.96
CA SER A 45 -0.67 6.25 -11.26
C SER A 45 -0.73 4.87 -11.92
N ARG A 46 -0.68 4.82 -13.26
CA ARG A 46 -0.63 3.55 -14.01
C ARG A 46 0.59 2.70 -13.64
N ASN A 47 1.77 3.33 -13.52
CA ASN A 47 2.99 2.61 -13.13
C ASN A 47 2.89 2.11 -11.68
N LEU A 48 2.35 2.93 -10.77
CA LEU A 48 2.08 2.51 -9.41
C LEU A 48 1.14 1.31 -9.36
N TYR A 49 0.02 1.34 -10.09
CA TYR A 49 -0.93 0.22 -10.12
C TYR A 49 -0.32 -1.07 -10.64
N LYS A 50 0.52 -1.02 -11.69
CA LYS A 50 1.27 -2.20 -12.13
C LYS A 50 2.15 -2.78 -11.03
N LYS A 51 2.85 -1.91 -10.28
CA LYS A 51 3.69 -2.34 -9.14
C LYS A 51 2.86 -2.89 -7.97
N MET A 52 1.68 -2.33 -7.70
CA MET A 52 0.74 -2.85 -6.69
C MET A 52 0.10 -4.18 -7.10
N ALA A 53 -0.04 -4.42 -8.41
CA ALA A 53 -0.56 -5.66 -8.98
C ALA A 53 0.49 -6.78 -9.06
N GLY A 54 1.77 -6.47 -8.90
CA GLY A 54 2.87 -7.42 -9.09
C GLY A 54 3.43 -7.44 -10.52
N ASP A 55 2.78 -6.74 -11.45
CA ASP A 55 3.16 -6.64 -12.87
C ASP A 55 4.36 -5.71 -13.14
N GLY A 56 5.00 -5.20 -12.10
CA GLY A 56 6.09 -4.24 -12.20
C GLY A 56 7.17 -4.47 -11.16
N GLN A 57 8.43 -4.33 -11.59
CA GLN A 57 9.58 -4.47 -10.68
C GLN A 57 9.54 -3.39 -9.59
N VAL A 58 9.69 -3.82 -8.34
CA VAL A 58 9.80 -2.95 -7.17
C VAL A 58 11.22 -3.04 -6.61
N SER A 59 12.03 -2.02 -6.86
CA SER A 59 13.41 -1.92 -6.35
C SER A 59 13.44 -1.61 -4.85
N ASP A 60 14.59 -1.84 -4.21
CA ASP A 60 14.80 -1.44 -2.81
C ASP A 60 14.71 0.07 -2.61
N ASN A 61 15.25 0.85 -3.54
CA ASN A 61 15.14 2.31 -3.52
C ASN A 61 13.66 2.74 -3.53
N LEU A 62 12.83 2.12 -4.37
CA LEU A 62 11.41 2.43 -4.41
C LEU A 62 10.70 2.06 -3.09
N LEU A 63 11.07 0.96 -2.45
CA LEU A 63 10.53 0.63 -1.13
C LEU A 63 10.97 1.63 -0.06
N GLN A 64 12.21 2.12 -0.15
CA GLN A 64 12.69 3.17 0.74
C GLN A 64 11.91 4.48 0.53
N ASP A 65 11.71 4.90 -0.71
CA ASP A 65 10.91 6.10 -1.04
C ASP A 65 9.48 5.98 -0.48
N VAL A 66 8.86 4.81 -0.63
CA VAL A 66 7.53 4.54 -0.05
C VAL A 66 7.54 4.66 1.47
N ARG A 67 8.56 4.11 2.14
CA ARG A 67 8.71 4.24 3.61
C ARG A 67 8.85 5.70 4.02
N GLU A 68 9.66 6.48 3.31
CA GLU A 68 9.82 7.91 3.60
C GLU A 68 8.50 8.68 3.44
N VAL A 69 7.70 8.38 2.41
CA VAL A 69 6.38 8.99 2.23
C VAL A 69 5.46 8.66 3.42
N LEU A 70 5.43 7.39 3.84
CA LEU A 70 4.62 6.95 4.99
C LEU A 70 5.08 7.60 6.29
N GLU A 71 6.38 7.71 6.52
CA GLU A 71 6.97 8.36 7.69
C GLU A 71 6.61 9.85 7.76
N ARG A 72 6.72 10.57 6.65
CA ARG A 72 6.31 11.98 6.57
C ARG A 72 4.82 12.16 6.85
N ARG A 73 3.98 11.26 6.33
CA ARG A 73 2.53 11.27 6.60
C ARG A 73 2.23 10.99 8.08
N ARG A 74 2.88 10.00 8.68
CA ARG A 74 2.75 9.69 10.10
C ARG A 74 3.15 10.88 10.97
N HIS A 75 4.27 11.52 10.66
CA HIS A 75 4.73 12.71 11.37
C HIS A 75 3.72 13.86 11.27
N ALA A 76 3.20 14.15 10.08
CA ALA A 76 2.18 15.18 9.87
C ALA A 76 0.90 14.92 10.67
N ILE A 77 0.42 13.66 10.71
CA ILE A 77 -0.74 13.26 11.53
C ILE A 77 -0.44 13.49 13.01
N GLY A 78 0.76 13.13 13.48
CA GLY A 78 1.18 13.36 14.86
C GLY A 78 1.11 14.84 15.27
N LEU A 79 1.56 15.74 14.40
CA LEU A 79 1.47 17.19 14.63
C LEU A 79 0.02 17.68 14.75
N VAL A 80 -0.86 17.20 13.86
CA VAL A 80 -2.29 17.55 13.91
C VAL A 80 -2.94 17.07 15.21
N ILE A 81 -2.66 15.84 15.64
CA ILE A 81 -3.20 15.29 16.89
C ILE A 81 -2.72 16.11 18.10
N THR A 82 -1.44 16.48 18.13
CA THR A 82 -0.90 17.33 19.20
C THR A 82 -1.60 18.68 19.23
N GLY A 83 -1.75 19.35 18.07
CA GLY A 83 -2.46 20.62 18.00
C GLY A 83 -3.91 20.54 18.49
N ILE A 84 -4.64 19.49 18.11
CA ILE A 84 -6.01 19.26 18.62
C ILE A 84 -6.01 19.05 20.14
N ARG A 85 -5.06 18.27 20.68
CA ARG A 85 -4.94 18.06 22.12
C ARG A 85 -4.71 19.37 22.87
N ASP A 86 -3.83 20.22 22.35
CA ASP A 86 -3.50 21.50 22.97
C ASP A 86 -4.69 22.47 22.94
N GLU A 87 -5.50 22.46 21.87
CA GLU A 87 -6.75 23.25 21.83
C GLU A 87 -7.81 22.73 22.81
N LEU A 88 -7.92 21.41 23.00
CA LEU A 88 -8.88 20.82 23.95
C LEU A 88 -8.48 20.98 25.43
N ALA A 89 -7.21 21.25 25.72
CA ALA A 89 -6.69 21.44 27.07
C ALA A 89 -6.83 22.88 27.59
N LYS A 90 -7.36 23.80 26.78
CA LYS A 90 -7.66 25.21 27.14
C LYS A 90 -9.09 25.34 27.66
#